data_AF-A0A4S1ES08-F1
#
_entry.id   AF-A0A4S1ES08-F1
#
_cell.length_a   1.000
_cell.length_b   1.000
_cell.length_c   1.000
_cell.angle_alpha   90.00
_cell.angle_beta   90.00
_cell.angle_gamma   90.00
#
_symmetry.space_group_name_H-M   'P 1'
#
loop_
_entity.id
_entity.type
_entity.pdbx_description
1 polymer ?
#
loop_
_entity_poly.entity_id
_entity_poly.type
_entity_poly.pdbx_seq_one_letter_code
_entity_poly.pdbx_strand_id
1 'polypeptide(L)'
;LYEAKKNGRGRHQVFAGDMDDLLLRKRTVETELRKALDGGSGIRLAYQPVFAANGKTILGAEALIRWGHDVHGALPAAQFIAIAEERGMIGQLGA
;
A
#
# COMPACT_ATOMS: atom_id res chain seq x y z
N LEU A 1 -11.54 -3.04 20.17
CA LEU A 1 -12.20 -4.37 20.16
C LEU A 1 -12.30 -5.05 18.79
N TYR A 2 -11.79 -4.47 17.68
CA TYR A 2 -11.84 -5.10 16.34
C TYR A 2 -10.48 -5.63 15.82
N GLU A 3 -9.36 -5.16 16.36
CA GLU A 3 -8.01 -5.51 15.86
C GLU A 3 -7.53 -6.93 16.24
N ALA A 4 -8.16 -7.60 17.22
CA ALA A 4 -7.71 -8.90 17.72
C ALA A 4 -8.15 -10.12 16.88
N LYS A 5 -8.94 -9.92 15.81
CA LYS A 5 -9.51 -11.04 15.02
C LYS A 5 -8.97 -11.21 13.60
N LYS A 6 -8.11 -10.32 13.10
CA LYS A 6 -7.56 -10.45 11.73
C LYS A 6 -6.18 -11.12 11.65
N ASN A 7 -5.45 -11.19 12.77
CA ASN A 7 -4.08 -11.71 12.79
C ASN A 7 -4.00 -12.92 13.74
N GLY A 8 -3.57 -14.05 13.18
CA GLY A 8 -3.63 -15.38 13.80
C GLY A 8 -3.15 -15.51 15.25
N ARG A 9 -3.64 -16.56 15.91
CA ARG A 9 -3.34 -17.01 17.27
C ARG A 9 -1.86 -16.78 17.65
N GLY A 10 -1.63 -16.04 18.75
CA GLY A 10 -0.40 -16.18 19.55
C GLY A 10 0.44 -14.93 19.82
N ARG A 11 -0.07 -13.69 19.70
CA ARG A 11 0.71 -12.50 20.14
C ARG A 11 -0.11 -11.53 20.99
N HIS A 12 0.46 -11.17 22.14
CA HIS A 12 0.06 -10.03 22.95
C HIS A 12 0.61 -8.76 22.31
N GLN A 13 -0.22 -7.72 22.17
CA GLN A 13 0.25 -6.40 21.77
C GLN A 13 -0.18 -5.38 22.82
N VAL A 14 0.81 -4.65 23.33
CA VAL A 14 0.69 -3.71 24.46
C VAL A 14 -0.17 -2.52 24.02
N PHE A 15 -1.21 -2.26 24.81
CA PHE A 15 -2.29 -1.32 24.53
C PHE A 15 -2.00 0.01 25.22
N ALA A 16 -1.79 1.09 24.45
CA ALA A 16 -2.38 2.43 24.68
C ALA A 16 -1.69 3.52 23.84
N GLY A 17 -0.35 3.61 23.86
CA GLY A 17 0.38 4.67 23.13
C GLY A 17 0.52 4.40 21.62
N ASP A 18 0.96 3.20 21.27
CA ASP A 18 1.24 2.81 19.87
C ASP A 18 -0.01 2.78 18.98
N MET A 19 -1.19 2.63 19.58
CA MET A 19 -2.46 2.56 18.84
C MET A 19 -2.90 3.92 18.31
N ASP A 20 -2.71 4.99 19.09
CA ASP A 20 -3.05 6.34 18.64
C ASP A 20 -2.13 6.77 17.51
N ASP A 21 -0.83 6.47 17.61
CA ASP A 21 0.15 6.75 16.54
C ASP A 21 -0.14 5.95 15.26
N LEU A 22 -0.53 4.67 15.39
CA LEU A 22 -0.94 3.84 14.25
C LEU A 22 -2.20 4.38 13.58
N LEU A 23 -3.21 4.79 14.36
CA LEU A 23 -4.44 5.38 13.85
C LEU A 23 -4.18 6.73 13.17
N LEU A 24 -3.33 7.57 13.76
CA LEU A 24 -2.94 8.86 13.17
C LEU A 24 -2.23 8.63 11.84
N ARG A 25 -1.24 7.72 11.83
CA ARG A 25 -0.48 7.38 10.62
C ARG A 25 -1.37 6.83 9.52
N LYS A 26 -2.34 5.97 9.86
CA LYS A 26 -3.30 5.44 8.89
C LYS A 26 -4.18 6.54 8.28
N ARG A 27 -4.66 7.48 9.09
CA ARG A 27 -5.43 8.64 8.61
C ARG A 27 -4.61 9.57 7.73
N THR A 28 -3.35 9.82 8.08
CA THR A 28 -2.43 10.61 7.26
C THR A 28 -2.24 9.94 5.90
N VAL A 29 -1.87 8.66 5.88
CA VAL A 29 -1.67 7.91 4.63
C VAL A 29 -2.95 7.87 3.80
N GLU A 30 -4.12 7.72 4.40
CA GLU A 30 -5.40 7.79 3.68
C GLU A 30 -5.62 9.15 3.01
N THR A 31 -5.38 10.23 3.73
CA THR A 31 -5.57 11.61 3.24
C THR A 31 -4.62 11.89 2.08
N GLU A 32 -3.36 11.51 2.22
CA GLU A 32 -2.35 11.71 1.19
C GLU A 32 -2.58 10.80 -0.02
N LEU A 33 -3.10 9.58 0.17
CA LEU A 33 -3.45 8.69 -0.93
C LEU A 33 -4.55 9.29 -1.78
N ARG A 34 -5.59 9.85 -1.15
CA ARG A 34 -6.67 10.56 -1.84
C ARG A 34 -6.12 11.73 -2.65
N LYS A 35 -5.25 12.56 -2.07
CA LYS A 35 -4.59 13.66 -2.80
C LYS A 35 -3.76 13.17 -3.98
N ALA A 36 -3.01 12.09 -3.81
CA ALA A 36 -2.18 11.52 -4.87
C ALA A 36 -3.03 10.98 -6.04
N LEU A 37 -4.22 10.44 -5.74
CA LEU A 37 -5.20 9.99 -6.73
C LEU A 37 -5.91 11.16 -7.43
N ASP A 38 -6.27 12.22 -6.70
CA ASP A 38 -7.00 13.38 -7.25
C ASP A 38 -6.08 14.36 -8.02
N GLY A 39 -4.82 14.49 -7.61
CA GLY A 39 -3.85 15.48 -8.11
C GLY A 39 -2.71 14.91 -8.95
N GLY A 40 -2.60 13.59 -9.07
CA GLY A 40 -1.76 12.89 -10.05
C GLY A 40 -0.25 12.86 -9.76
N SER A 41 0.22 13.22 -8.56
CA SER A 41 1.64 13.17 -8.21
C SER A 41 1.97 12.09 -7.18
N GLY A 42 3.16 11.51 -7.27
CA GLY A 42 3.67 10.49 -6.33
C GLY A 42 3.33 9.04 -6.70
N ILE A 43 2.19 8.78 -7.36
CA ILE A 43 1.86 7.44 -7.87
C ILE A 43 2.52 7.22 -9.23
N ARG A 44 3.20 6.08 -9.40
CA ARG A 44 3.86 5.68 -10.65
C ARG A 44 3.81 4.18 -10.85
N LEU A 45 3.95 3.74 -12.09
CA LEU A 45 4.13 2.33 -12.42
C LEU A 45 5.62 2.00 -12.56
N ALA A 46 6.05 0.94 -11.88
CA ALA A 46 7.29 0.24 -12.18
C ALA A 46 6.96 -1.02 -12.99
N TYR A 47 7.89 -1.46 -13.83
CA TYR A 47 7.72 -2.66 -14.64
C TYR A 47 8.78 -3.68 -14.31
N GLN A 48 8.36 -4.88 -13.92
CA GLN A 48 9.27 -6.00 -13.67
C GLN A 48 9.20 -6.99 -14.83
N PRO A 49 10.30 -7.25 -15.55
CA PRO A 49 10.30 -8.22 -16.64
C PRO A 49 10.05 -9.64 -16.12
N VAL A 50 9.20 -10.36 -16.83
CA VAL A 50 8.95 -11.79 -16.61
C VAL A 50 9.74 -12.56 -17.65
N PHE A 51 10.68 -13.40 -17.20
CA PHE A 51 11.53 -14.21 -18.08
C PHE A 51 10.95 -15.62 -18.24
N ALA A 52 11.19 -16.22 -19.41
CA ALA A 52 11.00 -17.65 -19.61
C ALA A 52 11.92 -18.44 -18.66
N ALA A 53 11.62 -19.72 -18.44
CA ALA A 53 12.42 -20.60 -17.57
C ALA A 53 13.90 -20.68 -17.97
N ASN A 54 14.23 -20.35 -19.22
CA ASN A 54 15.60 -20.27 -19.71
C ASN A 54 16.40 -19.04 -19.20
N GLY A 55 15.74 -18.10 -18.51
CA GLY A 55 16.33 -16.88 -17.95
C GLY A 55 16.79 -15.83 -18.96
N LYS A 56 16.53 -16.03 -20.26
CA LYS A 56 17.06 -15.18 -21.35
C LYS A 56 15.96 -14.49 -22.16
N THR A 57 14.82 -15.16 -22.33
CA THR A 57 13.72 -14.63 -23.13
C THR A 57 12.75 -13.86 -22.25
N ILE A 58 12.48 -12.60 -22.57
CA ILE A 58 11.42 -11.81 -21.90
C ILE A 58 10.07 -12.25 -22.49
N LEU A 59 9.17 -12.70 -21.62
CA LEU A 59 7.80 -13.09 -21.98
C LEU A 59 6.79 -11.94 -21.82
N GLY A 60 7.14 -10.95 -21.00
CA GLY A 60 6.29 -9.79 -20.72
C GLY A 60 6.83 -8.98 -19.54
N ALA A 61 6.00 -8.11 -18.99
CA ALA A 61 6.32 -7.35 -17.78
C ALA A 61 5.10 -7.27 -16.85
N GLU A 62 5.35 -7.39 -15.54
CA GLU A 62 4.38 -7.11 -14.50
C GLU A 62 4.38 -5.59 -14.21
N ALA A 63 3.21 -4.97 -14.26
CA ALA A 63 3.02 -3.58 -13.86
C ALA A 63 2.81 -3.51 -12.35
N LEU A 64 3.70 -2.78 -11.66
CA LEU A 64 3.75 -2.69 -10.21
C LEU A 64 3.54 -1.24 -9.79
N ILE A 65 2.43 -0.97 -9.12
CA ILE A 65 2.16 0.36 -8.58
C ILE A 65 3.16 0.71 -7.47
N ARG A 66 3.62 1.95 -7.50
CA ARG A 66 4.55 2.54 -6.54
C ARG A 66 4.02 3.89 -6.14
N TRP A 67 4.09 4.17 -4.85
CA TRP A 67 3.74 5.47 -4.33
C TRP A 67 4.92 6.06 -3.56
N GLY A 68 5.49 7.12 -4.12
CA GLY A 68 6.46 7.97 -3.46
C GLY A 68 5.73 9.02 -2.65
N HIS A 69 5.91 8.98 -1.33
CA HIS A 69 5.37 9.95 -0.40
C HIS A 69 6.47 10.92 0.02
N ASP A 70 6.24 12.23 -0.07
CA ASP A 70 7.27 13.24 0.19
C ASP A 70 7.88 13.14 1.59
N VAL A 71 7.04 12.88 2.60
CA VAL A 71 7.45 12.76 4.01
C VAL A 71 7.92 11.35 4.40
N HIS A 72 7.36 10.30 3.80
CA HIS A 72 7.56 8.90 4.24
C HIS A 72 8.39 8.06 3.27
N GLY A 73 8.84 8.66 2.16
CA GLY A 73 9.55 7.96 1.10
C GLY A 73 8.65 6.96 0.36
N ALA A 74 9.25 5.92 -0.19
CA ALA A 74 8.49 4.88 -0.90
C ALA A 74 7.65 4.06 0.08
N LEU A 75 6.33 4.13 -0.05
CA LEU A 75 5.42 3.31 0.74
C LEU A 75 5.24 1.92 0.09
N PRO A 76 5.24 0.83 0.88
CA PRO A 76 4.96 -0.51 0.37
C PRO A 76 3.58 -0.60 -0.28
N ALA A 77 3.49 -1.24 -1.45
CA ALA A 77 2.22 -1.43 -2.16
C ALA A 77 1.13 -2.05 -1.28
N ALA A 78 1.47 -3.10 -0.54
CA ALA A 78 0.54 -3.77 0.37
C ALA A 78 -0.11 -2.82 1.39
N GLN A 79 0.61 -1.79 1.85
CA GLN A 79 0.09 -0.87 2.86
C GLN A 79 -0.97 0.06 2.29
N PHE A 80 -0.69 0.73 1.18
CA PHE A 80 -1.65 1.68 0.61
C PHE A 80 -2.77 0.99 -0.17
N ILE A 81 -2.55 -0.21 -0.72
CA ILE A 81 -3.62 -1.03 -1.31
C ILE A 81 -4.64 -1.42 -0.25
N ALA A 82 -4.21 -1.89 0.93
CA ALA A 82 -5.12 -2.22 2.02
C ALA A 82 -5.97 -1.02 2.46
N ILE A 83 -5.36 0.17 2.54
CA ILE A 83 -6.08 1.42 2.84
C ILE A 83 -7.06 1.76 1.71
N ALA A 84 -6.66 1.62 0.44
CA ALA A 84 -7.53 1.89 -0.69
C ALA A 84 -8.75 0.96 -0.71
N GLU A 85 -8.57 -0.33 -0.43
CA GLU A 85 -9.65 -1.32 -0.32
C GLU A 85 -10.62 -0.98 0.81
N GLU A 86 -10.10 -0.73 2.01
CA GLU A 86 -10.92 -0.40 3.19
C GLU A 86 -11.73 0.91 3.03
N ARG A 87 -11.29 1.80 2.13
CA ARG A 87 -11.88 3.11 1.89
C ARG A 87 -12.59 3.26 0.55
N GLY A 88 -12.70 2.17 -0.22
CA GLY A 88 -13.36 2.17 -1.52
C GLY A 88 -12.63 2.97 -2.61
N MET A 89 -11.34 3.25 -2.43
CA MET A 89 -10.50 3.96 -3.41
C MET A 89 -9.78 3.00 -4.39
N ILE A 90 -9.89 1.68 -4.19
CA ILE A 90 -9.16 0.69 -5.00
C ILE A 90 -9.45 0.80 -6.50
N GLY A 91 -10.67 1.19 -6.89
CA GLY A 91 -11.04 1.39 -8.29
C GLY A 91 -10.26 2.54 -8.96
N GLN A 92 -9.82 3.53 -8.19
CA GLN A 92 -9.05 4.67 -8.71
C GLN A 92 -7.57 4.32 -8.94
N LEU A 93 -7.07 3.24 -8.33
CA LEU A 93 -5.69 2.76 -8.53
C LEU A 93 -5.53 1.93 -9.81
N GLY A 94 -6.62 1.41 -10.38
CA GLY A 94 -6.62 0.51 -11.53
C GLY A 94 -7.42 0.99 -12.74
N ALA A 95 -8.00 2.19 -12.68
CA ALA A 95 -8.67 2.85 -13.81
C ALA A 95 -7.65 3.64 -14.64
#